data_AF-A0A821DW81-F1
#
_entry.id   AF-A0A821DW81-F1
#
_cell.length_a   1.000
_cell.length_b   1.000
_cell.length_c   1.000
_cell.angle_alpha   90.00
_cell.angle_beta   90.00
_cell.angle_gamma   90.00
#
_symmetry.space_group_name_H-M   'P 1'
#
loop_
_entity.id
_entity.type
_entity.pdbx_description
1 polymer ?
#
loop_
_entity_poly.entity_id
_entity_poly.type
_entity_poly.pdbx_seq_one_letter_code
_entity_poly.pdbx_strand_id
1 'polypeptide(L)'
;MGLFSNIPTDPPIEVFHLTELFNQDANPSKVNLGIGVYQDENGRTLTLPVVRSVEQQMAQDLTLTKNYLKGTGLDAFCTACLKLVLGEQSPAIVENRACSIQSLSGTGAIRIGLDFLYRNGFRTAYVSSPTWG
;
A
#
# COMPACT_ATOMS: atom_id res chain seq x y z
N MET A 1 15.80 -2.74 37.47
CA MET A 1 15.55 -2.09 36.16
C MET A 1 14.78 -3.08 35.30
N GLY A 2 13.61 -2.69 34.78
CA GLY A 2 12.84 -3.54 33.87
C GLY A 2 13.47 -3.57 32.47
N LEU A 3 13.25 -4.65 31.72
CA LEU A 3 13.78 -4.85 30.36
C LEU A 3 13.53 -3.65 29.43
N PHE A 4 12.43 -2.92 29.63
CA PHE A 4 11.99 -1.80 28.79
C PHE A 4 12.29 -0.41 29.35
N SER A 5 13.05 -0.32 30.45
CA SER A 5 13.23 0.94 31.19
C SER A 5 13.97 2.05 30.42
N ASN A 6 14.70 1.72 29.37
CA ASN A 6 15.50 2.66 28.57
C ASN A 6 15.10 2.69 27.09
N ILE A 7 13.89 2.25 26.74
CA ILE A 7 13.42 2.35 25.36
C ILE A 7 12.99 3.80 25.09
N PRO A 8 13.65 4.52 24.16
CA PRO A 8 13.25 5.87 23.81
C PRO A 8 11.90 5.86 23.08
N THR A 9 11.14 6.94 23.23
CA THR A 9 9.92 7.16 22.44
C THR A 9 10.30 7.80 21.11
N ASP A 10 9.93 7.15 20.02
CA ASP A 10 10.08 7.73 18.68
C ASP A 10 9.06 8.86 18.47
N PRO A 11 9.41 9.91 17.68
CA PRO A 11 8.46 10.94 17.33
C PRO A 11 7.27 10.34 16.56
N PRO A 12 6.05 10.89 16.73
CA PRO A 12 4.90 10.40 16.00
C PRO A 12 5.05 10.70 14.51
N ILE A 13 4.52 9.81 13.68
CA ILE A 13 4.42 10.05 12.24
C ILE A 13 3.42 11.19 12.02
N GLU A 14 3.87 12.29 11.40
CA GLU A 14 3.15 13.57 11.33
C GLU A 14 1.72 13.43 10.80
N VAL A 15 1.51 12.64 9.74
CA VAL A 15 0.19 12.45 9.14
C VAL A 15 -0.81 11.76 10.08
N PHE A 16 -0.34 10.83 10.91
CA PHE A 16 -1.20 10.15 11.89
C PHE A 16 -1.48 11.04 13.09
N HIS A 17 -0.48 11.80 13.54
CA HIS A 17 -0.66 12.78 14.61
C HIS A 17 -1.67 13.87 14.23
N LEU A 18 -1.59 14.39 13.00
CA LEU A 18 -2.56 15.38 12.51
C LEU A 18 -3.97 14.81 12.44
N THR A 19 -4.11 13.54 12.06
CA THR A 19 -5.42 12.85 12.07
C THR A 19 -5.96 12.68 13.49
N GLU A 20 -5.10 12.38 14.47
CA GLU A 20 -5.48 12.32 15.87
C GLU A 20 -5.96 13.67 16.40
N LEU A 21 -5.20 14.74 16.15
CA LEU A 21 -5.60 16.11 16.51
C LEU A 21 -6.93 16.51 15.86
N PHE A 22 -7.11 16.18 14.57
CA PHE A 22 -8.38 16.38 13.88
C PHE A 22 -9.52 15.64 14.57
N ASN A 23 -9.33 14.39 14.99
CA ASN A 23 -10.38 13.62 15.66
C ASN A 23 -10.76 14.20 17.03
N GLN A 24 -9.79 14.75 17.77
CA GLN A 24 -9.98 15.36 19.08
C GLN A 24 -10.62 16.76 19.02
N ASP A 25 -10.50 17.46 17.89
CA ASP A 25 -11.11 18.78 17.71
C ASP A 25 -12.65 18.70 17.77
N ALA A 26 -13.26 19.44 18.69
CA ALA A 26 -14.70 19.49 18.88
C ALA A 26 -15.42 20.46 17.91
N ASN A 27 -14.68 21.23 17.12
CA ASN A 27 -15.26 22.16 16.17
C ASN A 27 -16.08 21.42 15.09
N PRO A 28 -17.39 21.68 14.97
CA PRO A 28 -18.24 21.01 13.98
C PRO A 28 -17.89 21.36 12.52
N SER A 29 -17.10 22.42 12.31
CA SER A 29 -16.65 22.87 10.98
C SER A 29 -15.17 22.55 10.70
N LYS A 30 -14.58 21.60 11.44
CA LYS A 30 -13.20 21.13 11.20
C LYS A 30 -13.05 20.46 9.82
N VAL A 31 -11.89 20.64 9.20
CA VAL A 31 -11.56 20.04 7.89
C VAL A 31 -10.22 19.31 8.00
N ASN A 32 -10.16 18.06 7.54
CA ASN A 32 -8.92 17.28 7.49
C ASN A 32 -8.32 17.34 6.08
N LEU A 33 -7.18 18.01 5.94
CA LEU A 33 -6.41 18.06 4.69
C LEU A 33 -5.05 17.35 4.82
N GLY A 34 -4.89 16.52 5.85
CA GLY A 34 -3.63 15.86 6.18
C GLY A 34 -3.40 14.56 5.42
N ILE A 35 -4.27 13.58 5.65
CA ILE A 35 -4.10 12.25 5.06
C ILE A 35 -4.67 12.18 3.64
N GLY A 36 -3.90 11.62 2.72
CA GLY A 36 -4.27 11.46 1.30
C GLY A 36 -5.29 10.34 1.06
N VAL A 37 -6.42 10.35 1.76
CA VAL A 37 -7.54 9.42 1.53
C VAL A 37 -8.62 10.14 0.75
N TYR A 38 -9.06 9.53 -0.35
CA TYR A 38 -10.15 10.08 -1.14
C TYR A 38 -11.47 10.07 -0.34
N GLN A 39 -12.12 11.22 -0.28
CA GLN A 39 -13.40 11.42 0.38
C GLN A 39 -14.45 11.96 -0.60
N ASP A 40 -15.70 11.61 -0.36
CA ASP A 40 -16.86 12.20 -1.05
C ASP A 40 -17.16 13.63 -0.54
N GLU A 41 -18.18 14.26 -1.10
CA GLU A 41 -18.63 15.60 -0.72
C GLU A 41 -19.11 15.73 0.74
N ASN A 42 -19.31 14.59 1.43
CA ASN A 42 -19.71 14.53 2.83
C ASN A 42 -18.53 14.20 3.76
N GLY A 43 -17.29 14.16 3.25
CA GLY A 43 -16.09 13.83 4.01
C GLY A 43 -15.96 12.35 4.35
N ARG A 44 -16.67 11.45 3.64
CA ARG A 44 -16.64 10.01 3.88
C ARG A 44 -15.70 9.32 2.91
N THR A 45 -14.90 8.36 3.42
CA THR A 45 -14.07 7.51 2.56
C THR A 45 -14.94 6.73 1.58
N LEU A 46 -14.67 6.89 0.28
CA LEU A 46 -15.44 6.23 -0.76
C LEU A 46 -14.96 4.79 -1.00
N THR A 47 -15.84 3.81 -0.84
CA THR A 47 -15.66 2.48 -1.45
C THR A 47 -16.17 2.52 -2.88
N LEU A 48 -15.30 2.23 -3.85
CA LEU A 48 -15.69 2.22 -5.26
C LEU A 48 -16.81 1.18 -5.52
N PRO A 49 -17.83 1.49 -6.34
CA PRO A 49 -18.93 0.56 -6.63
C PRO A 49 -18.47 -0.80 -7.16
N VAL A 50 -17.40 -0.82 -7.98
CA VAL A 50 -16.81 -2.05 -8.52
C VAL A 50 -16.21 -2.93 -7.42
N VAL A 51 -15.57 -2.33 -6.41
CA VAL A 51 -14.99 -3.06 -5.27
C VAL A 51 -16.11 -3.73 -4.47
N ARG A 52 -17.15 -2.96 -4.13
CA ARG A 52 -18.33 -3.50 -3.41
C ARG A 52 -18.98 -4.66 -4.17
N SER A 53 -19.13 -4.54 -5.48
CA SER A 53 -19.72 -5.59 -6.31
C SER A 53 -18.90 -6.87 -6.29
N VAL A 54 -17.58 -6.77 -6.43
CA VAL A 54 -16.66 -7.91 -6.39
C VAL A 54 -16.62 -8.54 -4.99
N GLU A 55 -16.62 -7.75 -3.92
CA GLU A 55 -16.69 -8.26 -2.54
C GLU A 55 -17.94 -9.09 -2.29
N GLN A 56 -19.10 -8.64 -2.80
CA GLN A 56 -20.35 -9.40 -2.72
C GLN A 56 -20.29 -10.71 -3.51
N GLN A 57 -19.72 -10.68 -4.72
CA GLN A 57 -19.53 -11.89 -5.53
C GLN A 57 -18.59 -12.89 -4.83
N MET A 58 -17.46 -12.41 -4.31
CA MET A 58 -16.50 -13.24 -3.56
C MET A 58 -17.13 -13.85 -2.31
N ALA A 59 -17.99 -13.12 -1.60
CA ALA A 59 -18.67 -13.64 -0.42
C ALA A 59 -19.68 -14.76 -0.75
N GLN A 60 -20.23 -14.76 -1.97
CA GLN A 60 -21.19 -15.75 -2.44
C GLN A 60 -20.52 -16.96 -3.12
N ASP A 61 -19.27 -16.82 -3.56
CA ASP A 61 -18.52 -17.86 -4.24
C ASP A 61 -17.95 -18.90 -3.26
N LEU A 62 -18.62 -20.04 -3.18
CA LEU A 62 -18.23 -21.17 -2.33
C LEU A 62 -16.97 -21.91 -2.80
N THR A 63 -16.47 -21.60 -4.01
CA THR A 63 -15.24 -22.20 -4.54
C THR A 63 -13.97 -21.47 -4.06
N LEU A 64 -14.12 -20.25 -3.55
CA LEU A 64 -12.99 -19.49 -3.02
C LEU A 64 -12.49 -20.08 -1.71
N THR A 65 -11.17 -20.30 -1.65
CA THR A 65 -10.48 -20.75 -0.45
C THR A 65 -9.65 -19.63 0.17
N LYS A 66 -9.50 -19.66 1.50
CA LYS A 66 -8.64 -18.76 2.28
C LYS A 66 -7.29 -19.40 2.62
N ASN A 67 -6.91 -20.44 1.89
CA ASN A 67 -5.61 -21.07 2.03
C ASN A 67 -4.47 -20.13 1.61
N TYR A 68 -3.26 -20.51 1.99
CA TYR A 68 -2.06 -19.78 1.59
C TYR A 68 -1.94 -19.63 0.08
N LEU A 69 -1.54 -18.43 -0.34
CA LEU A 69 -1.08 -18.16 -1.70
C LEU A 69 0.32 -18.75 -1.92
N LYS A 70 0.75 -18.79 -3.18
CA LYS A 70 2.15 -19.05 -3.53
C LYS A 70 3.05 -17.93 -2.98
N GLY A 71 4.35 -18.17 -2.89
CA GLY A 71 5.31 -17.18 -2.39
C GLY A 71 5.34 -15.86 -3.17
N THR A 72 4.95 -15.88 -4.44
CA THR A 72 4.84 -14.70 -5.32
C THR A 72 3.49 -13.99 -5.22
N GLY A 73 2.52 -14.56 -4.48
CA GLY A 73 1.14 -14.07 -4.38
C GLY A 73 0.18 -14.76 -5.35
N LEU A 74 -0.90 -14.05 -5.67
CA LEU A 74 -1.94 -14.52 -6.58
C LEU A 74 -1.56 -14.22 -8.04
N ASP A 75 -1.34 -15.26 -8.86
CA ASP A 75 -0.86 -15.13 -10.25
C ASP A 75 -1.73 -14.20 -11.12
N ALA A 76 -3.06 -14.26 -10.95
CA ALA A 76 -3.99 -13.39 -11.66
C ALA A 76 -3.83 -11.91 -11.28
N PHE A 77 -3.62 -11.63 -9.99
CA PHE A 77 -3.35 -10.27 -9.49
C PHE A 77 -2.02 -9.76 -10.03
N CYS A 78 -0.96 -10.56 -9.91
CA CYS A 78 0.36 -10.23 -10.43
C CYS A 78 0.34 -9.92 -11.93
N THR A 79 -0.36 -10.73 -12.73
CA THR A 79 -0.52 -10.52 -14.17
C THR A 79 -1.30 -9.24 -14.48
N ALA A 80 -2.42 -9.01 -13.77
CA ALA A 80 -3.23 -7.81 -13.94
C ALA A 80 -2.45 -6.53 -13.59
N CYS A 81 -1.70 -6.53 -12.49
CA CYS A 81 -0.85 -5.40 -12.11
C CYS A 81 0.24 -5.11 -13.13
N LEU A 82 0.88 -6.15 -13.68
CA LEU A 82 1.93 -5.97 -14.68
C LEU A 82 1.39 -5.31 -15.96
N LYS A 83 0.23 -5.79 -16.44
CA LYS A 83 -0.47 -5.20 -17.59
C LYS A 83 -0.95 -3.78 -17.32
N LEU A 84 -1.45 -3.51 -16.10
CA LEU A 84 -1.91 -2.18 -15.70
C LEU A 84 -0.76 -1.15 -15.71
N VAL A 85 0.41 -1.53 -15.18
CA VAL A 85 1.56 -0.62 -15.04
C VAL A 85 2.32 -0.44 -16.35
N LEU A 86 2.56 -1.51 -17.10
CA LEU A 86 3.41 -1.48 -18.30
C LEU A 86 2.62 -1.35 -19.61
N GLY A 87 1.31 -1.59 -19.57
CA GLY A 87 0.47 -1.78 -20.75
C GLY A 87 0.47 -3.22 -21.23
N GLU A 88 -0.67 -3.71 -21.72
CA GLU A 88 -0.86 -5.12 -22.10
C GLU A 88 0.09 -5.59 -23.22
N GLN A 89 0.47 -4.69 -24.12
CA GLN A 89 1.36 -4.97 -25.25
C GLN A 89 2.80 -4.50 -25.01
N SER A 90 3.20 -4.25 -23.76
CA SER A 90 4.56 -3.84 -23.45
C SER A 90 5.57 -4.85 -23.99
N PRO A 91 6.61 -4.42 -24.73
CA PRO A 91 7.68 -5.32 -25.17
C PRO A 91 8.32 -6.07 -24.01
N ALA A 92 8.43 -5.46 -22.82
CA ALA A 92 8.98 -6.12 -21.65
C ALA A 92 8.13 -7.31 -21.17
N ILE A 93 6.81 -7.30 -21.39
CA ILE A 93 5.93 -8.44 -21.12
C ILE A 93 6.06 -9.48 -22.24
N VAL A 94 5.96 -9.06 -23.50
CA VAL A 94 6.03 -9.94 -24.68
C VAL A 94 7.36 -10.70 -24.75
N GLU A 95 8.45 -10.04 -24.39
CA GLU A 95 9.81 -10.59 -24.37
C GLU A 95 10.18 -11.29 -23.05
N ASN A 96 9.24 -11.46 -22.11
CA ASN A 96 9.45 -12.09 -20.80
C ASN A 96 10.57 -11.44 -19.95
N ARG A 97 10.72 -10.12 -20.02
CA ARG A 97 11.69 -9.34 -19.23
C ARG A 97 11.10 -8.68 -17.98
N ALA A 98 9.79 -8.74 -17.82
CA ALA A 98 9.08 -8.16 -16.69
C ALA A 98 8.47 -9.26 -15.81
N CYS A 99 8.56 -9.08 -14.49
CA CYS A 99 7.93 -9.95 -13.51
C CYS A 99 7.23 -9.12 -12.43
N SER A 100 6.31 -9.73 -11.69
CA SER A 100 5.69 -9.11 -10.53
C SER A 100 5.53 -10.11 -9.39
N ILE A 101 5.58 -9.58 -8.18
CA ILE A 101 5.27 -10.28 -6.94
C ILE A 101 4.28 -9.44 -6.15
N GLN A 102 3.32 -10.09 -5.52
CA GLN A 102 2.40 -9.42 -4.60
C GLN A 102 3.14 -9.02 -3.32
N SER A 103 2.87 -7.82 -2.82
CA SER A 103 3.46 -7.30 -1.59
C SER A 103 2.43 -6.55 -0.75
N LEU A 104 2.83 -6.15 0.46
CA LEU A 104 1.99 -5.36 1.37
C LEU A 104 1.94 -3.89 0.92
N SER A 105 1.11 -3.61 -0.07
CA SER A 105 0.92 -2.27 -0.65
C SER A 105 2.26 -1.66 -1.14
N GLY A 106 2.30 -0.34 -1.35
CA GLY A 106 3.49 0.38 -1.82
C GLY A 106 4.68 0.27 -0.86
N THR A 107 4.47 0.41 0.45
CA THR A 107 5.54 0.32 1.45
C THR A 107 6.22 -1.05 1.43
N GLY A 108 5.45 -2.14 1.34
CA GLY A 108 5.98 -3.49 1.21
C GLY A 108 6.73 -3.71 -0.10
N ALA A 109 6.22 -3.18 -1.21
CA ALA A 109 6.91 -3.23 -2.50
C ALA A 109 8.27 -2.54 -2.45
N ILE A 110 8.33 -1.33 -1.89
CA ILE A 110 9.58 -0.55 -1.74
C ILE A 110 10.56 -1.32 -0.84
N ARG A 111 10.09 -1.86 0.29
CA ARG A 111 10.93 -2.63 1.20
C ARG A 111 11.58 -3.83 0.51
N ILE A 112 10.79 -4.65 -0.19
CA ILE A 112 11.29 -5.84 -0.88
C ILE A 112 12.25 -5.45 -2.02
N GLY A 113 11.91 -4.40 -2.80
CA GLY A 113 12.75 -3.90 -3.87
C GLY A 113 14.10 -3.38 -3.38
N LEU A 114 14.12 -2.59 -2.31
CA LEU A 114 15.35 -2.08 -1.70
C LEU A 114 16.17 -3.21 -1.07
N ASP A 115 15.54 -4.17 -0.38
CA ASP A 115 16.24 -5.34 0.16
C ASP A 115 16.87 -6.19 -0.95
N PHE A 116 16.16 -6.36 -2.08
CA PHE A 116 16.69 -7.06 -3.25
C PHE A 116 17.90 -6.33 -3.83
N LEU A 117 17.82 -5.02 -4.07
CA LEU A 117 18.94 -4.22 -4.56
C LEU A 117 20.13 -4.27 -3.59
N TYR A 118 19.88 -4.13 -2.29
CA TYR A 118 20.93 -4.19 -1.27
C TYR A 118 21.67 -5.53 -1.27
N ARG A 119 20.94 -6.65 -1.36
CA ARG A 119 21.53 -8.00 -1.47
C ARG A 119 22.35 -8.21 -2.73
N ASN A 120 22.05 -7.46 -3.80
CA ASN A 120 22.78 -7.50 -5.08
C ASN A 120 23.89 -6.45 -5.18
N GLY A 121 24.36 -5.90 -4.05
CA GLY A 121 25.54 -5.03 -4.02
C GLY A 121 25.27 -3.54 -4.19
N PHE A 122 24.02 -3.12 -4.42
CA PHE A 122 23.68 -1.69 -4.48
C PHE A 122 23.68 -1.09 -3.06
N ARG A 123 24.23 0.12 -2.90
CA ARG A 123 24.40 0.78 -1.59
C ARG A 123 23.85 2.21 -1.53
N THR A 124 23.50 2.78 -2.67
CA THR A 124 23.05 4.17 -2.77
C THR A 124 21.66 4.19 -3.39
N ALA A 125 20.74 4.88 -2.72
CA ALA A 125 19.42 5.20 -3.24
C ALA A 125 19.31 6.73 -3.37
N TYR A 126 18.84 7.21 -4.52
CA TYR A 126 18.57 8.62 -4.75
C TYR A 126 17.07 8.88 -4.57
N VAL A 127 16.73 9.92 -3.83
CA VAL A 127 15.34 10.35 -3.58
C VAL A 127 15.20 11.83 -3.94
N SER A 128 14.00 12.25 -4.32
CA SER A 128 13.72 13.67 -4.58
C SER A 128 13.74 14.49 -3.30
N SER A 129 13.94 15.81 -3.44
CA SER A 129 13.84 16.76 -2.34
C SER A 129 12.77 17.81 -2.72
N PRO A 130 11.53 17.76 -2.16
CA PRO A 130 11.05 16.82 -1.14
C PRO A 130 10.67 15.42 -1.67
N THR A 131 10.44 14.47 -0.76
CA THR A 131 9.92 13.11 -1.03
C THR A 131 8.83 12.75 -0.02
N TRP A 132 8.16 11.61 -0.20
CA TRP A 132 7.23 11.04 0.79
C TRP A 132 7.97 10.67 2.07
N GLY A 133 7.45 11.11 3.22
CA GLY A 133 8.02 10.94 4.57
C GLY A 133 7.18 10.06 5.48
#